data_AF-A0A3Q0GFN8-F1
#
_entry.id   AF-A0A3Q0GFN8-F1
#
_cell.length_a   1.000
_cell.length_b   1.000
_cell.length_c   1.000
_cell.angle_alpha   90.00
_cell.angle_beta   90.00
_cell.angle_gamma   90.00
#
_symmetry.space_group_name_H-M   'P 1'
#
loop_
_entity.id
_entity.type
_entity.pdbx_description
1 polymer ?
#
loop_
_entity_poly.entity_id
_entity_poly.type
_entity_poly.pdbx_seq_one_letter_code
_entity_poly.pdbx_strand_id
1 'polypeptide(L)'
;MYLYVNTMTKKNTYIKKGIPITSASYYATMTLEQVKHVFRSDTEVPMPLIEERHRVLNESGTVLLEKFGGSYLTCVKMSQKSAQKLLRLIVENFPSYRDEAIFQDKKVSFYKRAQILVADTWSVLEGKEDGCFSDISSLTIFADYRIPQVLVHLGAMRYSDELMRKLHEGVLLQSGDKQEVEIRGCSVWCCELICDHLLELYNKKGQNMNEKINAVLLDYYLWDYARNHREDMKYIPFHRVRCIYY
;
A
#
# COMPACT_ATOMS: atom_id res chain seq x y z
N MET A 1 -3.60 7.54 -4.81
CA MET A 1 -4.26 7.57 -6.14
C MET A 1 -4.04 8.82 -7.00
N TYR A 2 -3.99 10.07 -6.48
CA TYR A 2 -3.71 11.26 -7.33
C TYR A 2 -2.32 11.23 -8.00
N LEU A 3 -1.31 10.65 -7.34
CA LEU A 3 -0.02 10.34 -7.98
C LEU A 3 -0.13 9.14 -8.95
N TYR A 4 -1.00 8.16 -8.67
CA TYR A 4 -1.16 6.93 -9.46
C TYR A 4 -1.88 7.16 -10.80
N VAL A 5 -2.95 7.97 -10.82
CA VAL A 5 -3.74 8.26 -12.03
C VAL A 5 -2.94 9.10 -13.03
N ASN A 6 -2.23 10.13 -12.56
CA ASN A 6 -1.35 10.94 -13.42
C ASN A 6 -0.15 10.13 -13.94
N THR A 7 0.40 9.20 -13.15
CA THR A 7 1.42 8.28 -13.65
C THR A 7 0.89 7.26 -14.66
N MET A 8 -0.37 6.80 -14.55
CA MET A 8 -0.94 5.85 -15.51
C MET A 8 -1.18 6.46 -16.89
N THR A 9 -1.70 7.69 -16.96
CA THR A 9 -1.90 8.39 -18.23
C THR A 9 -0.58 8.61 -18.96
N LYS A 10 0.47 9.06 -18.23
CA LYS A 10 1.82 9.22 -18.78
C LYS A 10 2.46 7.89 -19.16
N LYS A 11 2.30 6.84 -18.34
CA LYS A 11 2.79 5.48 -18.64
C LYS A 11 2.23 4.99 -19.97
N ASN A 12 0.93 5.17 -20.21
CA ASN A 12 0.29 4.82 -21.49
C ASN A 12 0.85 5.64 -22.66
N THR A 13 1.15 6.92 -22.46
CA THR A 13 1.83 7.74 -23.48
C THR A 13 3.23 7.23 -23.80
N TYR A 14 4.02 6.86 -22.78
CA TYR A 14 5.40 6.38 -22.98
C TYR A 14 5.45 5.01 -23.63
N ILE A 15 4.54 4.10 -23.28
CA ILE A 15 4.37 2.81 -23.96
C ILE A 15 4.03 3.04 -25.44
N LYS A 16 3.08 3.95 -25.74
CA LYS A 16 2.76 4.31 -27.14
C LYS A 16 3.94 4.93 -27.89
N LYS A 17 4.85 5.60 -27.19
CA LYS A 17 6.09 6.17 -27.76
C LYS A 17 7.24 5.14 -27.86
N GLY A 18 6.99 3.87 -27.55
CA GLY A 18 8.00 2.81 -27.63
C GLY A 18 9.03 2.82 -26.50
N ILE A 19 8.83 3.61 -25.44
CA ILE A 19 9.70 3.57 -24.26
C ILE A 19 9.32 2.32 -23.45
N PRO A 20 10.26 1.39 -23.17
CA PRO A 20 9.98 0.11 -22.53
C PRO A 20 9.84 0.25 -21.00
N ILE A 21 9.00 1.20 -20.56
CA ILE A 21 8.72 1.57 -19.16
C ILE A 21 8.07 0.43 -18.35
N THR A 22 7.77 -0.71 -18.95
CA THR A 22 7.24 -1.89 -18.24
C THR A 22 8.23 -3.05 -18.18
N SER A 23 9.43 -2.90 -18.76
CA SER A 23 10.44 -3.95 -18.79
C SER A 23 11.39 -3.88 -17.58
N ALA A 24 11.74 -5.04 -17.04
CA ALA A 24 12.70 -5.13 -15.93
C ALA A 24 14.10 -4.64 -16.34
N SER A 25 14.52 -4.91 -17.58
CA SER A 25 15.81 -4.44 -18.14
C SER A 25 15.91 -2.92 -18.19
N TYR A 26 14.81 -2.25 -18.56
CA TYR A 26 14.77 -0.79 -18.53
C TYR A 26 14.88 -0.30 -17.09
N TYR A 27 14.02 -0.78 -16.18
CA TYR A 27 14.06 -0.40 -14.77
C TYR A 27 15.45 -0.58 -14.13
N ALA A 28 16.12 -1.71 -14.39
CA ALA A 28 17.45 -2.00 -13.81
C ALA A 28 18.52 -0.98 -14.21
N THR A 29 18.37 -0.34 -15.37
CA THR A 29 19.38 0.52 -16.00
C THR A 29 18.93 1.97 -16.15
N MET A 30 17.72 2.33 -15.70
CA MET A 30 17.24 3.70 -15.78
C MET A 30 18.19 4.65 -15.05
N THR A 31 18.49 5.78 -15.67
CA THR A 31 19.24 6.86 -15.02
C THR A 31 18.30 7.77 -14.22
N LEU A 32 18.84 8.49 -13.23
CA LEU A 32 18.06 9.45 -12.46
C LEU A 32 17.39 10.51 -13.36
N GLU A 33 18.07 10.97 -14.40
CA GLU A 33 17.52 11.93 -15.36
C GLU A 33 16.36 11.35 -16.17
N GLN A 34 16.43 10.07 -16.56
CA GLN A 34 15.30 9.39 -17.19
C GLN A 34 14.12 9.24 -16.23
N VAL A 35 14.38 8.90 -14.96
CA VAL A 35 13.34 8.82 -13.92
C VAL A 35 12.69 10.19 -13.71
N LYS A 36 13.47 11.27 -13.55
CA LYS A 36 12.95 12.65 -13.47
C LYS A 36 12.11 13.01 -14.68
N HIS A 37 12.56 12.66 -15.89
CA HIS A 37 11.82 12.95 -17.11
C HIS A 37 10.49 12.21 -17.19
N VAL A 38 10.50 10.91 -16.91
CA VAL A 38 9.33 10.02 -17.02
C VAL A 38 8.30 10.32 -15.93
N PHE A 39 8.76 10.57 -14.71
CA PHE A 39 7.93 10.80 -13.54
C PHE A 39 7.74 12.29 -13.19
N ARG A 40 8.07 13.20 -14.10
CA ARG A 40 7.85 14.64 -13.91
C ARG A 40 6.38 14.92 -13.62
N SER A 41 6.12 15.83 -12.69
CA SER A 41 4.75 16.27 -12.38
C SER A 41 4.18 17.09 -13.53
N ASP A 42 2.84 17.13 -13.64
CA ASP A 42 2.13 18.10 -14.48
C ASP A 42 1.98 19.46 -13.77
N THR A 43 2.39 19.53 -12.50
CA THR A 43 2.43 20.73 -11.67
C THR A 43 3.88 21.09 -11.32
N GLU A 44 4.07 22.23 -10.68
CA GLU A 44 5.38 22.68 -10.20
C GLU A 44 5.95 21.83 -9.06
N VAL A 45 5.11 21.00 -8.42
CA VAL A 45 5.54 20.17 -7.29
C VAL A 45 6.30 18.96 -7.83
N PRO A 46 7.61 18.81 -7.57
CA PRO A 46 8.37 17.65 -8.04
C PRO A 46 7.94 16.37 -7.32
N MET A 47 8.25 15.22 -7.92
CA MET A 47 8.03 13.94 -7.27
C MET A 47 8.85 13.85 -5.97
N PRO A 48 8.21 13.62 -4.81
CA PRO A 48 8.94 13.46 -3.56
C PRO A 48 9.82 12.22 -3.59
N LEU A 49 11.01 12.32 -2.99
CA LEU A 49 11.96 11.22 -2.83
C LEU A 49 12.40 10.61 -4.17
N ILE A 50 12.73 11.45 -5.16
CA ILE A 50 12.99 10.98 -6.54
C ILE A 50 14.26 10.11 -6.60
N GLU A 51 15.28 10.42 -5.82
CA GLU A 51 16.51 9.64 -5.71
C GLU A 51 16.24 8.27 -5.06
N GLU A 52 15.43 8.23 -3.99
CA GLU A 52 15.00 6.96 -3.38
C GLU A 52 14.17 6.14 -4.36
N ARG A 53 13.22 6.77 -5.07
CA ARG A 53 12.37 6.09 -6.06
C ARG A 53 13.19 5.55 -7.23
N HIS A 54 14.22 6.26 -7.66
CA HIS A 54 15.18 5.76 -8.64
C HIS A 54 15.90 4.50 -8.12
N ARG A 55 16.40 4.50 -6.89
CA ARG A 55 17.02 3.31 -6.27
C ARG A 55 16.05 2.13 -6.21
N VAL A 56 14.79 2.37 -5.82
CA VAL A 56 13.74 1.34 -5.77
C VAL A 56 13.42 0.75 -7.14
N LEU A 57 13.39 1.59 -8.19
CA LEU A 57 13.17 1.12 -9.57
C LEU A 57 14.32 0.23 -10.04
N ASN A 58 15.57 0.68 -9.86
CA ASN A 58 16.74 -0.10 -10.26
C ASN A 58 16.84 -1.42 -9.48
N GLU A 59 16.62 -1.39 -8.15
CA GLU A 59 16.52 -2.60 -7.32
C GLU A 59 15.49 -3.57 -7.89
N SER A 60 14.28 -3.09 -8.17
CA SER A 60 13.19 -3.93 -8.66
C SER A 60 13.52 -4.55 -10.01
N GLY A 61 14.10 -3.78 -10.93
CA GLY A 61 14.54 -4.27 -12.24
C GLY A 61 15.60 -5.35 -12.12
N THR A 62 16.65 -5.11 -11.33
CA THR A 62 17.76 -6.06 -11.12
C THR A 62 17.26 -7.36 -10.50
N VAL A 63 16.46 -7.29 -9.43
CA VAL A 63 15.91 -8.48 -8.77
C VAL A 63 15.02 -9.28 -9.74
N LEU A 64 14.19 -8.61 -10.54
CA LEU A 64 13.35 -9.29 -11.52
C LEU A 64 14.19 -10.04 -12.56
N LEU A 65 15.24 -9.42 -13.10
CA LEU A 65 16.13 -10.04 -14.08
C LEU A 65 16.86 -11.26 -13.50
N GLU A 66 17.46 -11.10 -12.32
CA GLU A 66 18.33 -12.11 -11.72
C GLU A 66 17.54 -13.31 -11.18
N LYS A 67 16.36 -13.09 -10.59
CA LYS A 67 15.64 -14.12 -9.82
C LYS A 67 14.34 -14.58 -10.45
N PHE A 68 13.76 -13.77 -11.34
CA PHE A 68 12.40 -13.99 -11.85
C PHE A 68 12.31 -13.94 -13.38
N GLY A 69 13.45 -14.10 -14.07
CA GLY A 69 13.51 -14.13 -15.54
C GLY A 69 13.05 -12.83 -16.20
N GLY A 70 13.18 -11.71 -15.50
CA GLY A 70 12.73 -10.39 -15.95
C GLY A 70 11.22 -10.14 -15.86
N SER A 71 10.45 -11.01 -15.23
CA SER A 71 8.98 -10.93 -15.22
C SER A 71 8.37 -11.06 -13.83
N TYR A 72 7.55 -10.07 -13.45
CA TYR A 72 6.75 -10.14 -12.22
C TYR A 72 5.74 -11.29 -12.24
N LEU A 73 5.25 -11.69 -13.43
CA LEU A 73 4.35 -12.83 -13.55
C LEU A 73 4.99 -14.14 -13.07
N THR A 74 6.32 -14.26 -13.18
CA THR A 74 7.07 -15.39 -12.60
C THR A 74 6.89 -15.41 -11.08
N CYS A 75 6.98 -14.27 -10.39
CA CYS A 75 6.72 -14.17 -8.95
C CYS A 75 5.30 -14.64 -8.61
N VAL A 76 4.30 -14.18 -9.38
CA VAL A 76 2.89 -14.55 -9.19
C VAL A 76 2.70 -16.05 -9.36
N LYS A 77 3.25 -16.67 -10.40
CA LYS A 77 3.17 -18.12 -10.62
C LYS A 77 3.87 -18.92 -9.52
N MET A 78 5.03 -18.45 -9.04
CA MET A 78 5.75 -19.07 -7.93
C MET A 78 4.98 -19.02 -6.60
N SER A 79 4.06 -18.07 -6.44
CA SER A 79 3.16 -18.01 -5.29
C SER A 79 2.19 -19.19 -5.20
N GLN A 80 2.02 -19.96 -6.28
CA GLN A 80 1.10 -21.11 -6.34
C GLN A 80 -0.29 -20.75 -5.82
N LYS A 81 -0.83 -19.61 -6.25
CA LYS A 81 -2.16 -19.14 -5.87
C LYS A 81 -2.32 -18.88 -4.34
N SER A 82 -1.25 -18.49 -3.65
CA SER A 82 -1.29 -18.01 -2.27
C SER A 82 -0.81 -16.56 -2.17
N ALA A 83 -1.68 -15.69 -1.68
CA ALA A 83 -1.41 -14.30 -1.33
C ALA A 83 -0.27 -14.19 -0.31
N GLN A 84 -0.26 -15.04 0.72
CA GLN A 84 0.82 -15.06 1.73
C GLN A 84 2.16 -15.49 1.12
N LYS A 85 2.15 -16.47 0.22
CA LYS A 85 3.37 -16.90 -0.46
C LYS A 85 3.89 -15.81 -1.40
N LEU A 86 3.01 -15.12 -2.13
CA LEU A 86 3.40 -13.98 -2.96
C LEU A 86 3.98 -12.84 -2.11
N LEU A 87 3.33 -12.50 -0.99
CA LEU A 87 3.80 -11.50 -0.04
C LEU A 87 5.21 -11.83 0.47
N ARG A 88 5.44 -13.08 0.90
CA ARG A 88 6.77 -13.54 1.34
C ARG A 88 7.81 -13.43 0.23
N LEU A 89 7.51 -13.91 -0.98
CA LEU A 89 8.41 -13.81 -2.14
C LEU A 89 8.81 -12.35 -2.41
N ILE A 90 7.86 -11.41 -2.29
CA ILE A 90 8.13 -9.98 -2.46
C ILE A 90 9.06 -9.47 -1.35
N VAL A 91 8.72 -9.67 -0.08
CA VAL A 91 9.47 -9.14 1.06
C VAL A 91 10.89 -9.73 1.16
N GLU A 92 11.04 -11.02 0.85
CA GLU A 92 12.35 -11.70 0.86
C GLU A 92 13.27 -11.20 -0.23
N ASN A 93 12.74 -10.88 -1.42
CA ASN A 93 13.56 -10.57 -2.59
C ASN A 93 13.72 -9.08 -2.88
N PHE A 94 12.78 -8.23 -2.46
CA PHE A 94 12.78 -6.79 -2.75
C PHE A 94 12.88 -6.00 -1.43
N PRO A 95 14.09 -5.61 -1.00
CA PRO A 95 14.31 -4.89 0.26
C PRO A 95 13.45 -3.63 0.42
N SER A 96 13.16 -2.90 -0.66
CA SER A 96 12.31 -1.70 -0.65
C SER A 96 10.84 -1.94 -0.25
N TYR A 97 10.43 -3.20 -0.10
CA TYR A 97 9.11 -3.61 0.40
C TYR A 97 9.11 -3.99 1.90
N ARG A 98 10.28 -4.06 2.55
CA ARG A 98 10.43 -4.43 3.98
C ARG A 98 10.07 -3.25 4.90
N ASP A 99 8.78 -2.95 4.95
CA ASP A 99 8.17 -1.95 5.84
C ASP A 99 8.07 -2.53 7.27
N GLU A 100 9.16 -2.37 8.02
CA GLU A 100 9.41 -2.94 9.35
C GLU A 100 9.79 -1.85 10.36
N ALA A 101 9.47 -2.07 11.64
CA ALA A 101 9.83 -1.19 12.75
C ALA A 101 10.10 -2.00 14.04
N ILE A 102 10.67 -1.34 15.05
CA ILE A 102 10.79 -1.89 16.41
C ILE A 102 9.77 -1.17 17.30
N PHE A 103 8.90 -1.93 17.96
CA PHE A 103 7.90 -1.42 18.90
C PHE A 103 7.97 -2.20 20.20
N GLN A 104 8.28 -1.53 21.31
CA GLN A 104 8.45 -2.15 22.63
C GLN A 104 9.36 -3.40 22.56
N ASP A 105 10.55 -3.22 21.97
CA ASP A 105 11.57 -4.25 21.76
C ASP A 105 11.14 -5.44 20.89
N LYS A 106 9.98 -5.35 20.22
CA LYS A 106 9.49 -6.36 19.28
C LYS A 106 9.59 -5.84 17.85
N LYS A 107 10.10 -6.69 16.96
CA LYS A 107 10.05 -6.43 15.53
C LYS A 107 8.60 -6.56 15.06
N VAL A 108 8.10 -5.50 14.42
CA VAL A 108 6.76 -5.46 13.81
C VAL A 108 6.91 -5.11 12.33
N SER A 109 5.90 -5.47 11.54
CA SER A 109 5.92 -5.30 10.09
C SER A 109 4.52 -5.00 9.57
N PHE A 110 4.43 -4.00 8.69
CA PHE A 110 3.19 -3.61 8.03
C PHE A 110 3.12 -4.09 6.58
N TYR A 111 4.29 -4.19 5.93
CA TYR A 111 4.43 -4.60 4.53
C TYR A 111 3.43 -3.93 3.57
N LYS A 112 3.03 -2.68 3.84
CA LYS A 112 1.91 -2.01 3.18
C LYS A 112 1.99 -2.08 1.66
N ARG A 113 3.12 -1.68 1.08
CA ARG A 113 3.32 -1.71 -0.38
C ARG A 113 3.30 -3.12 -0.95
N ALA A 114 3.74 -4.13 -0.19
CA ALA A 114 3.73 -5.51 -0.63
C ALA A 114 2.31 -6.07 -0.61
N GLN A 115 1.54 -5.77 0.45
CA GLN A 115 0.13 -6.12 0.54
C GLN A 115 -0.69 -5.46 -0.58
N ILE A 116 -0.46 -4.17 -0.87
CA ILE A 116 -1.07 -3.49 -2.03
C ILE A 116 -0.72 -4.21 -3.33
N LEU A 117 0.55 -4.58 -3.56
CA LEU A 117 0.94 -5.26 -4.79
C LEU A 117 0.22 -6.62 -4.96
N VAL A 118 0.07 -7.39 -3.88
CA VAL A 118 -0.67 -8.67 -3.88
C VAL A 118 -2.16 -8.41 -4.16
N ALA A 119 -2.76 -7.44 -3.48
CA ALA A 119 -4.18 -7.08 -3.64
C ALA A 119 -4.50 -6.51 -5.03
N ASP A 120 -3.64 -5.66 -5.58
CA ASP A 120 -3.74 -5.14 -6.95
C ASP A 120 -3.65 -6.28 -7.96
N THR A 121 -2.75 -7.25 -7.74
CA THR A 121 -2.62 -8.43 -8.60
C THR A 121 -3.91 -9.25 -8.60
N TRP A 122 -4.48 -9.49 -7.42
CA TRP A 122 -5.77 -10.17 -7.27
C TRP A 122 -6.90 -9.40 -7.97
N SER A 123 -6.98 -8.09 -7.75
CA SER A 123 -8.06 -7.24 -8.26
C SER A 123 -8.01 -7.08 -9.78
N VAL A 124 -6.82 -6.84 -10.37
CA VAL A 124 -6.67 -6.66 -11.82
C VAL A 124 -6.94 -7.96 -12.59
N LEU A 125 -6.67 -9.10 -11.99
CA LEU A 125 -6.97 -10.42 -12.55
C LEU A 125 -8.35 -10.95 -12.15
N GLU A 126 -9.17 -10.13 -11.48
CA GLU A 126 -10.53 -10.45 -11.03
C GLU A 126 -10.62 -11.73 -10.18
N GLY A 127 -9.54 -12.08 -9.46
CA GLY A 127 -9.45 -13.33 -8.71
C GLY A 127 -9.45 -14.60 -9.58
N LYS A 128 -9.13 -14.49 -10.88
CA LYS A 128 -9.11 -15.59 -11.85
C LYS A 128 -7.68 -15.97 -12.22
N GLU A 129 -7.52 -17.17 -12.78
CA GLU A 129 -6.24 -17.70 -13.28
C GLU A 129 -5.08 -17.53 -12.28
N ASP A 130 -4.03 -16.79 -12.66
CA ASP A 130 -2.84 -16.50 -11.85
C ASP A 130 -3.16 -15.58 -10.65
N GLY A 131 -4.28 -14.87 -10.66
CA GLY A 131 -4.75 -14.02 -9.56
C GLY A 131 -5.71 -14.70 -8.59
N CYS A 132 -6.01 -15.98 -8.77
CA CYS A 132 -6.94 -16.73 -7.92
C CYS A 132 -6.29 -17.14 -6.59
N PHE A 133 -6.07 -16.19 -5.68
CA PHE A 133 -5.47 -16.48 -4.37
C PHE A 133 -6.49 -17.09 -3.39
N SER A 134 -6.18 -18.27 -2.86
CA SER A 134 -7.07 -19.01 -1.94
C SER A 134 -7.13 -18.41 -0.53
N ASP A 135 -6.16 -17.61 -0.16
CA ASP A 135 -5.95 -17.01 1.17
C ASP A 135 -5.91 -15.48 1.10
N ILE A 136 -6.57 -14.84 0.12
CA ILE A 136 -6.58 -13.37 -0.01
C ILE A 136 -7.07 -12.66 1.26
N SER A 137 -7.96 -13.29 2.02
CA SER A 137 -8.48 -12.79 3.29
C SER A 137 -7.46 -12.72 4.42
N SER A 138 -6.28 -13.30 4.24
CA SER A 138 -5.18 -13.22 5.20
C SER A 138 -4.38 -11.92 5.13
N LEU A 139 -4.60 -11.09 4.10
CA LEU A 139 -4.03 -9.75 4.05
C LEU A 139 -4.80 -8.83 5.01
N THR A 140 -4.11 -7.84 5.57
CA THR A 140 -4.73 -6.80 6.41
C THR A 140 -5.05 -5.56 5.59
N ILE A 141 -5.64 -4.55 6.21
CA ILE A 141 -5.71 -3.21 5.62
C ILE A 141 -4.31 -2.66 5.34
N PHE A 142 -4.22 -1.72 4.40
CA PHE A 142 -2.98 -1.11 4.01
C PHE A 142 -2.76 0.13 4.88
N ALA A 143 -2.02 -0.05 5.98
CA ALA A 143 -1.83 0.97 7.02
C ALA A 143 -1.17 2.26 6.50
N ASP A 144 -1.97 3.12 5.87
CA ASP A 144 -1.60 4.39 5.25
C ASP A 144 -1.97 5.57 6.16
N TYR A 145 -2.07 6.79 5.60
CA TYR A 145 -2.40 8.01 6.35
C TYR A 145 -3.88 8.40 6.28
N ARG A 146 -4.69 7.76 5.41
CA ARG A 146 -6.11 8.05 5.21
C ARG A 146 -7.00 7.12 6.02
N ILE A 147 -6.67 5.84 6.09
CA ILE A 147 -7.40 4.86 6.91
C ILE A 147 -7.51 5.31 8.37
N PRO A 148 -6.42 5.65 9.07
CA PRO A 148 -6.51 6.19 10.43
C PRO A 148 -7.41 7.44 10.55
N GLN A 149 -7.37 8.35 9.56
CA GLN A 149 -8.19 9.55 9.53
C GLN A 149 -9.69 9.24 9.49
N VAL A 150 -10.12 8.30 8.63
CA VAL A 150 -11.53 7.91 8.51
C VAL A 150 -11.99 7.10 9.73
N LEU A 151 -11.13 6.25 10.30
CA LEU A 151 -11.48 5.50 11.51
C LEU A 151 -11.73 6.43 12.71
N VAL A 152 -10.96 7.50 12.85
CA VAL A 152 -11.22 8.53 13.87
C VAL A 152 -12.49 9.30 13.56
N HIS A 153 -12.71 9.67 12.29
CA HIS A 153 -13.92 10.39 11.88
C HIS A 153 -15.22 9.61 12.18
N LEU A 154 -15.20 8.31 11.94
CA LEU A 154 -16.34 7.41 12.18
C LEU A 154 -16.47 7.00 13.66
N GLY A 155 -15.57 7.46 14.54
CA GLY A 155 -15.58 7.14 15.96
C GLY A 155 -15.10 5.73 16.33
N ALA A 156 -14.51 5.00 15.37
CA ALA A 156 -13.93 3.67 15.60
C ALA A 156 -12.55 3.72 16.26
N MET A 157 -11.82 4.83 16.09
CA MET A 157 -10.56 5.12 16.76
C MET A 157 -10.59 6.49 17.44
N ARG A 158 -9.71 6.69 18.42
CA ARG A 158 -9.44 8.00 19.02
C ARG A 158 -7.95 8.17 19.25
N TYR A 159 -7.45 9.37 19.04
CA TYR A 159 -6.09 9.74 19.45
C TYR A 159 -6.10 10.34 20.85
N SER A 160 -4.96 10.28 21.53
CA SER A 160 -4.77 11.07 22.75
C SER A 160 -4.74 12.56 22.42
N ASP A 161 -5.07 13.40 23.41
CA ASP A 161 -5.04 14.87 23.24
C ASP A 161 -3.65 15.36 22.81
N GLU A 162 -2.59 14.73 23.32
CA GLU A 162 -1.21 15.03 22.93
C GLU A 162 -0.94 14.72 21.45
N LEU A 163 -1.36 13.54 20.97
CA LEU A 163 -1.19 13.16 19.56
C LEU A 163 -2.04 14.06 18.65
N MET A 164 -3.30 14.32 19.01
CA MET A 164 -4.15 15.25 18.26
C MET A 164 -3.48 16.63 18.12
N ARG A 165 -2.96 17.18 19.22
CA ARG A 165 -2.26 18.48 19.20
C ARG A 165 -1.07 18.47 18.24
N LYS A 166 -0.20 17.46 18.31
CA LYS A 166 0.95 17.31 17.40
C LYS A 166 0.52 17.24 15.93
N LEU A 167 -0.56 16.51 15.63
CA LEU A 167 -1.10 16.40 14.28
C LEU A 167 -1.65 17.75 13.78
N HIS A 168 -2.32 18.51 14.63
CA HIS A 168 -2.81 19.87 14.30
C HIS A 168 -1.67 20.87 14.07
N GLU A 169 -0.60 20.78 14.85
CA GLU A 169 0.63 21.56 14.67
C GLU A 169 1.38 21.17 13.37
N GLY A 170 0.98 20.07 12.71
CA GLY A 170 1.58 19.61 11.47
C GLY A 170 2.96 18.99 11.67
N VAL A 171 3.26 18.50 12.88
CA VAL A 171 4.52 17.85 13.24
C VAL A 171 4.77 16.68 12.29
N LEU A 172 5.99 16.62 11.75
CA LEU A 172 6.45 15.51 10.93
C LEU A 172 6.91 14.37 11.84
N LEU A 173 6.22 13.24 11.81
CA LEU A 173 6.63 12.03 12.52
C LEU A 173 7.71 11.30 11.70
N GLN A 174 8.62 10.60 12.38
CA GLN A 174 9.59 9.75 11.69
C GLN A 174 8.98 8.37 11.43
N SER A 175 9.42 7.74 10.33
CA SER A 175 9.02 6.37 10.01
C SER A 175 9.59 5.42 11.06
N GLY A 176 8.74 4.59 11.68
CA GLY A 176 9.15 3.68 12.76
C GLY A 176 9.15 4.31 14.15
N ASP A 177 8.83 5.61 14.29
CA ASP A 177 8.63 6.21 15.61
C ASP A 177 7.39 5.63 16.28
N LYS A 178 7.43 5.58 17.62
CA LYS A 178 6.36 5.04 18.45
C LYS A 178 4.95 5.48 18.03
N GLN A 179 4.73 6.80 17.85
CA GLN A 179 3.41 7.33 17.50
C GLN A 179 2.97 6.96 16.07
N GLU A 180 3.90 6.89 15.12
CA GLU A 180 3.62 6.44 13.75
C GLU A 180 3.22 4.97 13.73
N VAL A 181 3.98 4.13 14.43
CA VAL A 181 3.70 2.70 14.57
C VAL A 181 2.39 2.45 15.32
N GLU A 182 2.08 3.22 16.38
CA GLU A 182 0.81 3.15 17.12
C GLU A 182 -0.38 3.48 16.22
N ILE A 183 -0.32 4.57 15.44
CA ILE A 183 -1.39 4.95 14.52
C ILE A 183 -1.68 3.81 13.54
N ARG A 184 -0.63 3.24 12.93
CA ARG A 184 -0.76 2.17 11.94
C ARG A 184 -1.22 0.86 12.55
N GLY A 185 -0.62 0.44 13.67
CA GLY A 185 -0.98 -0.79 14.37
C GLY A 185 -2.41 -0.77 14.87
N CYS A 186 -2.85 0.33 15.48
CA CYS A 186 -4.24 0.50 15.89
C CYS A 186 -5.21 0.51 14.71
N SER A 187 -4.81 1.08 13.56
CA SER A 187 -5.64 1.06 12.34
C SER A 187 -5.84 -0.36 11.82
N VAL A 188 -4.76 -1.16 11.75
CA VAL A 188 -4.84 -2.57 11.36
C VAL A 188 -5.78 -3.32 12.30
N TRP A 189 -5.53 -3.24 13.61
CA TRP A 189 -6.33 -3.95 14.59
C TRP A 189 -7.81 -3.53 14.59
N CYS A 190 -8.08 -2.23 14.48
CA CYS A 190 -9.44 -1.71 14.39
C CYS A 190 -10.20 -2.29 13.19
N CYS A 191 -9.54 -2.39 12.03
CA CYS A 191 -10.15 -2.96 10.83
C CYS A 191 -10.38 -4.47 10.93
N GLU A 192 -9.48 -5.23 11.57
CA GLU A 192 -9.72 -6.66 11.87
C GLU A 192 -10.99 -6.82 12.73
N LEU A 193 -11.15 -6.01 13.78
CA LEU A 193 -12.35 -6.02 14.62
C LEU A 193 -13.62 -5.63 13.84
N ILE A 194 -13.52 -4.69 12.89
CA ILE A 194 -14.64 -4.33 12.01
C ILE A 194 -15.02 -5.52 11.11
N CYS A 195 -14.04 -6.23 10.53
CA CYS A 195 -14.28 -7.42 9.73
C CYS A 195 -14.99 -8.51 10.54
N ASP A 196 -14.50 -8.82 11.75
CA ASP A 196 -15.12 -9.79 12.65
C ASP A 196 -16.55 -9.39 12.99
N HIS A 197 -16.78 -8.12 13.34
CA HIS A 197 -18.12 -7.64 13.67
C HIS A 197 -19.08 -7.71 12.48
N LEU A 198 -18.62 -7.40 11.26
CA LEU A 198 -19.44 -7.54 10.06
C LEU A 198 -19.83 -9.00 9.83
N LEU A 199 -18.90 -9.94 9.99
CA LEU A 199 -19.18 -11.37 9.87
C LEU A 199 -20.22 -11.83 10.89
N GLU A 200 -20.11 -11.40 12.15
CA GLU A 200 -21.12 -11.68 13.18
C GLU A 200 -22.52 -11.16 12.81
N LEU A 201 -22.61 -9.94 12.27
CA LEU A 201 -23.89 -9.34 11.86
C LEU A 201 -24.54 -10.11 10.72
N TYR A 202 -23.76 -10.61 9.76
CA TYR A 202 -24.27 -11.44 8.67
C TYR A 202 -24.67 -12.85 9.13
N ASN A 203 -23.89 -13.46 10.03
CA ASN A 203 -24.21 -14.75 10.62
C ASN A 203 -25.54 -14.69 11.40
N LYS A 204 -25.80 -13.61 12.15
CA LYS A 204 -27.10 -13.37 12.82
C LYS A 204 -28.29 -13.27 11.85
N LYS A 205 -28.04 -12.90 10.60
CA LYS A 205 -29.04 -12.85 9.51
C LYS A 205 -29.13 -14.16 8.71
N GLY A 206 -28.41 -15.21 9.12
CA GLY A 206 -28.35 -16.50 8.42
C GLY A 206 -27.57 -16.46 7.10
N GLN A 207 -26.69 -15.47 6.90
CA GLN A 207 -25.88 -15.31 5.69
C GLN A 207 -24.41 -15.63 6.00
N ASN A 208 -23.83 -16.62 5.31
CA ASN A 208 -22.40 -16.91 5.41
C ASN A 208 -21.62 -16.01 4.43
N MET A 209 -20.81 -15.11 4.99
CA MET A 209 -20.01 -14.13 4.25
C MET A 209 -18.50 -14.30 4.44
N ASN A 210 -18.05 -15.42 5.02
CA ASN A 210 -16.65 -15.66 5.39
C ASN A 210 -15.66 -15.55 4.22
N GLU A 211 -16.08 -15.91 3.01
CA GLU A 211 -15.24 -15.82 1.80
C GLU A 211 -15.37 -14.48 1.07
N LYS A 212 -16.32 -13.64 1.48
CA LYS A 212 -16.69 -12.40 0.78
C LYS A 212 -16.24 -11.14 1.51
N ILE A 213 -16.08 -11.21 2.82
CA ILE A 213 -15.59 -10.10 3.63
C ILE A 213 -14.11 -10.35 3.92
N ASN A 214 -13.28 -9.35 3.62
CA ASN A 214 -11.87 -9.33 3.97
C ASN A 214 -11.38 -7.90 4.12
N ALA A 215 -10.21 -7.74 4.73
CA ALA A 215 -9.63 -6.44 4.99
C ALA A 215 -9.25 -5.66 3.72
N VAL A 216 -8.94 -6.33 2.60
CA VAL A 216 -8.66 -5.67 1.31
C VAL A 216 -9.89 -4.91 0.80
N LEU A 217 -11.06 -5.55 0.81
CA LEU A 217 -12.31 -4.92 0.40
C LEU A 217 -12.74 -3.80 1.35
N LEU A 218 -12.50 -3.99 2.66
CA LEU A 218 -12.74 -2.95 3.66
C LEU A 218 -11.81 -1.74 3.43
N ASP A 219 -10.54 -1.97 3.10
CA ASP A 219 -9.57 -0.92 2.78
C ASP A 219 -10.04 -0.10 1.57
N TYR A 220 -10.41 -0.76 0.47
CA TYR A 220 -10.95 -0.08 -0.72
C TYR A 220 -12.16 0.79 -0.38
N TYR A 221 -13.10 0.25 0.40
CA TYR A 221 -14.28 1.00 0.84
C TYR A 221 -13.92 2.21 1.70
N LEU A 222 -13.10 2.03 2.73
CA LEU A 222 -12.70 3.11 3.64
C LEU A 222 -11.87 4.18 2.94
N TRP A 223 -11.01 3.79 2.00
CA TRP A 223 -10.18 4.71 1.24
C TRP A 223 -11.04 5.57 0.28
N ASP A 224 -11.99 4.97 -0.42
CA ASP A 224 -12.92 5.69 -1.29
C ASP A 224 -13.86 6.59 -0.47
N TYR A 225 -14.35 6.11 0.67
CA TYR A 225 -15.09 6.94 1.62
C TYR A 225 -14.27 8.15 2.04
N ALA A 226 -13.01 7.94 2.43
CA ALA A 226 -12.12 9.00 2.87
C ALA A 226 -11.83 10.03 1.77
N ARG A 227 -11.76 9.58 0.52
CA ARG A 227 -11.62 10.47 -0.64
C ARG A 227 -12.87 11.33 -0.85
N ASN A 228 -14.06 10.73 -0.77
CA ASN A 228 -15.33 11.40 -1.07
C ASN A 228 -15.74 12.38 0.05
N HIS A 229 -15.41 12.07 1.30
CA HIS A 229 -15.74 12.88 2.49
C HIS A 229 -14.54 13.68 3.00
N ARG A 230 -13.60 14.02 2.10
CA ARG A 230 -12.36 14.73 2.48
C ARG A 230 -12.64 16.03 3.24
N GLU A 231 -13.67 16.76 2.81
CA GLU A 231 -14.06 18.04 3.40
C GLU A 231 -14.60 17.87 4.82
N ASP A 232 -15.43 16.84 5.03
CA ASP A 232 -16.03 16.51 6.33
C ASP A 232 -14.98 16.10 7.36
N MET A 233 -13.86 15.53 6.91
CA MET A 233 -12.78 15.07 7.78
C MET A 233 -11.63 16.08 7.97
N LYS A 234 -11.77 17.31 7.46
CA LYS A 234 -10.70 18.34 7.56
C LYS A 234 -10.25 18.63 8.98
N TYR A 235 -11.15 18.47 9.95
CA TYR A 235 -10.86 18.70 11.37
C TYR A 235 -9.95 17.62 11.99
N ILE A 236 -9.73 16.48 11.31
CA ILE A 236 -8.82 15.42 11.75
C ILE A 236 -7.60 15.44 10.81
N PRO A 237 -6.45 16.00 11.23
CA PRO A 237 -5.27 15.97 10.40
C PRO A 237 -4.75 14.53 10.24
N PHE A 238 -4.31 14.17 9.04
CA PHE A 238 -3.56 12.93 8.84
C PHE A 238 -2.13 13.08 9.37
N HIS A 239 -1.55 11.98 9.84
CA HIS A 239 -0.14 11.99 10.25
C HIS A 239 0.78 12.15 9.05
N ARG A 240 1.81 12.98 9.22
CA ARG A 240 2.77 13.29 8.17
C ARG A 240 4.05 12.53 8.44
N VAL A 241 4.45 11.69 7.49
CA VAL A 241 5.67 10.89 7.54
C VAL A 241 6.33 10.95 6.17
N ARG A 242 7.64 11.09 6.13
CA ARG A 242 8.42 11.10 4.88
C ARG A 242 9.26 9.84 4.77
N CYS A 243 8.77 8.85 4.03
CA CYS A 243 9.53 7.65 3.69
C CYS A 243 9.02 7.01 2.39
N ILE A 244 9.66 5.91 1.96
CA ILE A 244 9.34 5.20 0.71
C ILE A 244 8.10 4.29 0.81
N TYR A 245 7.48 4.17 1.99
CA TYR A 245 6.31 3.31 2.23
C TYR A 245 4.98 4.06 2.09
N TYR A 246 5.01 5.41 2.04
CA TYR A 246 3.85 6.28 1.91
C TYR A 246 3.55 6.72 0.47
#